data_AF-A0A7S2E695-F1
#
_entry.id   AF-A0A7S2E695-F1
#
_cell.length_a   1.000
_cell.length_b   1.000
_cell.length_c   1.000
_cell.angle_alpha   90.00
_cell.angle_beta   90.00
_cell.angle_gamma   90.00
#
_symmetry.space_group_name_H-M   'P 1'
#
loop_
_entity.id
_entity.type
_entity.pdbx_description
1 polymer ?
#
loop_
_entity_poly.entity_id
_entity_poly.type
_entity_poly.pdbx_seq_one_letter_code
_entity_poly.pdbx_strand_id
1 'polypeptide(L)'
;VGESFAFPNEHPGMNYEFNWSLNADGVTPLKGSAFRITKPLELKVAGLTPSSSSSSKIRAASASEMPEAGSPELSFEIFDEVAQRTKDLLSSSDALYVPEGHVPGSRVGVRIITNSATIAPSLLAYLDRAPKSKPSSQPITAYVLSGAGEEFAGYAIEEVDIQGEAKSVATVVVVGRDEPSLEKIAAGLETSVAGLVADEEG
;
A
#
# COMPACT_ATOMS: atom_id res chain seq x y z
N VAL A 1 -35.77 20.01 15.61
CA VAL A 1 -35.68 19.87 14.14
C VAL A 1 -34.22 19.63 13.84
N GLY A 2 -33.92 18.45 13.27
CA GLY A 2 -32.58 17.88 13.22
C GLY A 2 -31.60 18.74 12.43
N GLU A 3 -30.37 18.83 12.93
CA GLU A 3 -29.25 19.34 12.15
C GLU A 3 -29.17 18.53 10.86
N SER A 4 -29.29 19.20 9.72
CA SER A 4 -28.99 18.60 8.43
C SER A 4 -27.49 18.30 8.43
N PHE A 5 -27.11 17.03 8.62
CA PHE A 5 -25.77 16.58 8.29
C PHE A 5 -25.57 16.81 6.78
N ALA A 6 -24.87 17.89 6.45
CA ALA A 6 -24.38 18.08 5.10
C ALA A 6 -23.30 17.03 4.89
N PHE A 7 -23.60 16.02 4.06
CA PHE A 7 -22.57 15.12 3.58
C PHE A 7 -21.45 15.96 2.95
N PRO A 8 -20.16 15.65 3.24
CA PRO A 8 -19.06 16.38 2.64
C PRO A 8 -19.19 16.42 1.11
N ASN A 9 -18.70 17.47 0.46
CA ASN A 9 -18.63 17.46 -1.00
C ASN A 9 -17.38 16.69 -1.43
N GLU A 10 -17.47 15.90 -2.51
CA GLU A 10 -16.29 15.24 -3.06
C GLU A 10 -15.25 16.26 -3.53
N HIS A 11 -13.98 15.93 -3.31
CA HIS A 11 -12.82 16.63 -3.85
C HIS A 11 -11.67 15.62 -4.03
N PRO A 12 -10.54 15.98 -4.66
CA PRO A 12 -9.50 14.99 -4.99
C PRO A 12 -8.90 14.20 -3.82
N GLY A 13 -9.03 14.70 -2.58
CA GLY A 13 -8.64 14.02 -1.34
C GLY A 13 -9.80 13.36 -0.58
N MET A 14 -11.03 13.51 -1.08
CA MET A 14 -12.27 12.99 -0.50
C MET A 14 -13.11 12.44 -1.65
N ASN A 15 -12.69 11.29 -2.19
CA ASN A 15 -13.39 10.58 -3.25
C ASN A 15 -14.08 9.35 -2.65
N TYR A 16 -15.40 9.26 -2.77
CA TYR A 16 -16.17 8.24 -2.06
C TYR A 16 -15.87 6.83 -2.57
N GLU A 17 -15.81 6.63 -3.88
CA GLU A 17 -15.51 5.33 -4.49
C GLU A 17 -14.13 4.82 -4.04
N PHE A 18 -13.14 5.70 -4.00
CA PHE A 18 -11.79 5.36 -3.54
C PHE A 18 -11.73 5.12 -2.02
N ASN A 19 -12.36 5.98 -1.21
CA ASN A 19 -12.38 5.81 0.24
C ASN A 19 -13.07 4.50 0.66
N TRP A 20 -14.14 4.10 -0.04
CA TRP A 20 -14.75 2.79 0.15
C TRP A 20 -13.82 1.65 -0.21
N SER A 21 -13.05 1.79 -1.30
CA SER A 21 -12.06 0.79 -1.66
C SER A 21 -10.91 0.70 -0.65
N LEU A 22 -10.48 1.80 -0.04
CA LEU A 22 -9.48 1.76 1.04
C LEU A 22 -10.03 1.13 2.32
N ASN A 23 -11.30 1.41 2.66
CA ASN A 23 -11.95 0.80 3.81
C ASN A 23 -12.04 -0.73 3.67
N ALA A 24 -12.27 -1.24 2.45
CA ALA A 24 -12.20 -2.67 2.16
C ALA A 24 -10.80 -3.27 2.42
N ASP A 25 -9.74 -2.49 2.22
CA ASP A 25 -8.37 -2.86 2.59
C ASP A 25 -8.05 -2.56 4.07
N GLY A 26 -9.07 -2.26 4.89
CA GLY A 26 -8.90 -2.03 6.32
C GLY A 26 -8.32 -0.67 6.70
N VAL A 27 -8.20 0.29 5.78
CA VAL A 27 -7.76 1.66 6.07
C VAL A 27 -8.88 2.66 5.82
N THR A 28 -9.25 3.42 6.85
CA THR A 28 -10.29 4.46 6.74
C THR A 28 -9.66 5.83 6.95
N PRO A 29 -9.69 6.76 5.99
CA PRO A 29 -9.19 8.12 6.20
C PRO A 29 -10.09 8.88 7.19
N LEU A 30 -9.78 8.83 8.50
CA LEU A 30 -10.65 9.37 9.56
C LEU A 30 -10.47 10.87 9.77
N LYS A 31 -9.24 11.37 9.62
CA LYS A 31 -8.88 12.76 9.91
C LYS A 31 -8.48 13.57 8.67
N GLY A 32 -8.28 12.88 7.55
CA GLY A 32 -7.43 13.36 6.47
C GLY A 32 -7.95 13.07 5.08
N SER A 33 -7.23 13.64 4.10
CA SER A 33 -7.46 13.35 2.69
C SER A 33 -6.72 12.09 2.25
N ALA A 34 -7.33 11.29 1.39
CA ALA A 34 -6.66 10.18 0.71
C ALA A 34 -6.54 10.45 -0.78
N PHE A 35 -5.31 10.42 -1.29
CA PHE A 35 -5.00 10.72 -2.68
C PHE A 35 -4.60 9.45 -3.42
N ARG A 36 -5.47 8.99 -4.32
CA ARG A 36 -5.14 7.92 -5.28
C ARG A 36 -4.18 8.46 -6.34
N ILE A 37 -3.01 7.85 -6.49
CA ILE A 37 -1.93 8.34 -7.36
C ILE A 37 -1.51 7.23 -8.33
N THR A 38 -1.95 7.35 -9.58
CA THR A 38 -1.64 6.43 -10.69
C THR A 38 -0.74 7.07 -11.75
N LYS A 39 -0.58 8.40 -11.71
CA LYS A 39 0.23 9.16 -12.67
C LYS A 39 0.86 10.41 -12.05
N PRO A 40 1.98 10.91 -12.61
CA PRO A 40 2.67 12.08 -12.06
C PRO A 40 1.83 13.36 -11.92
N LEU A 41 0.76 13.51 -12.70
CA LEU A 41 -0.14 14.67 -12.57
C LEU A 41 -0.91 14.65 -11.24
N GLU A 42 -1.23 13.47 -10.72
CA GLU A 42 -1.99 13.30 -9.47
C GLU A 42 -1.12 13.62 -8.23
N LEU A 43 0.21 13.50 -8.34
CA LEU A 43 1.13 14.02 -7.32
C LEU A 43 0.90 15.51 -7.08
N LYS A 44 0.77 16.31 -8.14
CA LYS A 44 0.53 17.74 -8.02
C LYS A 44 -0.80 18.06 -7.35
N VAL A 45 -1.82 17.24 -7.61
CA VAL A 45 -3.15 17.36 -6.97
C VAL A 45 -3.06 17.07 -5.48
N ALA A 46 -2.19 16.14 -5.08
CA ALA A 46 -1.85 15.85 -3.69
C ALA A 46 -0.86 16.84 -3.06
N GLY A 47 -0.47 17.92 -3.76
CA GLY A 47 0.52 18.89 -3.27
C GLY A 47 1.97 18.39 -3.32
N LEU A 48 2.24 17.29 -4.01
CA LEU A 48 3.55 16.66 -4.12
C LEU A 48 4.27 16.98 -5.44
N THR A 49 5.60 16.94 -5.40
CA THR A 49 6.45 17.05 -6.58
C THR A 49 6.87 15.67 -7.08
N PRO A 50 6.89 15.43 -8.41
CA PRO A 50 7.46 14.20 -8.97
C PRO A 50 8.90 13.96 -8.51
N SER A 51 9.25 12.69 -8.28
CA SER A 51 10.63 12.31 -7.97
C SER A 51 11.54 12.66 -9.15
N SER A 52 12.72 13.23 -8.86
CA SER A 52 13.78 13.43 -9.85
C SER A 52 14.56 12.15 -10.14
N SER A 53 14.35 11.10 -9.33
CA SER A 53 14.98 9.79 -9.53
C SER A 53 14.16 8.94 -10.50
N SER A 54 14.85 8.25 -11.41
CA SER A 54 14.23 7.25 -12.29
C SER A 54 13.98 5.96 -11.51
N SER A 55 12.88 5.27 -11.85
CA SER A 55 12.46 3.96 -11.31
C SER A 55 13.61 2.95 -11.20
N SER A 56 14.50 2.96 -12.19
CA SER A 56 15.67 2.09 -12.36
C SER A 56 16.77 2.20 -11.31
N LYS A 57 16.60 3.03 -10.27
CA LYS A 57 17.59 3.20 -9.20
C LYS A 57 17.27 2.44 -7.91
N ILE A 58 16.00 2.08 -7.68
CA ILE A 58 15.63 1.35 -6.46
C ILE A 58 15.99 -0.11 -6.71
N ARG A 59 16.85 -0.65 -5.85
CA ARG A 59 17.19 -2.07 -5.82
C ARG A 59 16.50 -2.66 -4.59
N ALA A 60 15.72 -3.72 -4.79
CA ALA A 60 15.12 -4.44 -3.68
C ALA A 60 16.19 -4.84 -2.65
N ALA A 61 15.83 -4.72 -1.37
CA ALA A 61 16.62 -5.29 -0.27
C ALA A 61 16.73 -6.81 -0.41
N SER A 62 17.59 -7.43 0.39
CA SER A 62 17.69 -8.88 0.39
C SER A 62 16.38 -9.53 0.89
N ALA A 63 16.01 -10.70 0.38
CA ALA A 63 14.80 -11.41 0.82
C ALA A 63 14.80 -11.68 2.34
N SER A 64 15.97 -11.84 2.95
CA SER A 64 16.13 -12.01 4.41
C SER A 64 15.71 -10.77 5.22
N GLU A 65 15.63 -9.60 4.62
CA GLU A 65 15.15 -8.36 5.26
C GLU A 65 13.63 -8.17 5.12
N MET A 66 12.96 -9.13 4.47
CA MET A 66 11.53 -9.13 4.21
C MET A 66 10.96 -10.54 4.47
N PRO A 67 10.92 -10.98 5.74
CA PRO A 67 10.43 -12.31 6.09
C PRO A 67 8.93 -12.48 5.81
N GLU A 68 8.55 -13.70 5.45
CA GLU A 68 7.15 -14.10 5.28
C GLU A 68 6.52 -14.44 6.64
N ALA A 69 5.28 -14.05 6.87
CA ALA A 69 4.52 -14.50 8.03
C ALA A 69 4.35 -16.03 8.00
N GLY A 70 4.61 -16.68 9.14
CA GLY A 70 4.67 -18.13 9.25
C GLY A 70 6.06 -18.74 9.01
N SER A 71 7.04 -17.93 8.62
CA SER A 71 8.45 -18.34 8.58
C SER A 71 9.07 -18.46 9.98
N PRO A 72 10.23 -19.12 10.13
CA PRO A 72 10.98 -19.12 11.39
C PRO A 72 11.34 -17.72 11.91
N GLU A 73 11.42 -16.73 11.03
CA GLU A 73 11.80 -15.35 11.34
C GLU A 73 10.61 -14.47 11.76
N LEU A 74 9.39 -14.82 11.37
CA LEU A 74 8.19 -14.01 11.60
C LEU A 74 6.94 -14.88 11.78
N SER A 75 6.33 -14.85 12.97
CA SER A 75 5.06 -15.55 13.20
C SER A 75 3.86 -14.77 12.65
N PHE A 76 2.78 -15.48 12.35
CA PHE A 76 1.52 -14.87 11.90
C PHE A 76 0.96 -13.90 12.96
N GLU A 77 1.02 -14.25 14.24
CA GLU A 77 0.46 -13.42 15.31
C GLU A 77 1.17 -12.07 15.41
N ILE A 78 2.51 -12.05 15.30
CA ILE A 78 3.29 -10.80 15.32
C ILE A 78 2.97 -9.98 14.06
N PHE A 79 2.91 -10.62 12.90
CA PHE A 79 2.59 -9.93 11.65
C PHE A 79 1.21 -9.29 11.70
N ASP A 80 0.18 -10.02 12.13
CA ASP A 80 -1.20 -9.54 12.22
C ASP A 80 -1.34 -8.38 13.21
N GLU A 81 -0.68 -8.46 14.37
CA GLU A 81 -0.66 -7.39 15.36
C GLU A 81 -0.07 -6.10 14.75
N VAL A 82 1.09 -6.21 14.11
CA VAL A 82 1.76 -5.06 13.49
C VAL A 82 0.97 -4.55 12.28
N ALA A 83 0.41 -5.42 11.46
CA ALA A 83 -0.41 -5.07 10.31
C ALA A 83 -1.65 -4.28 10.74
N GLN A 84 -2.38 -4.77 11.75
CA GLN A 84 -3.57 -4.10 12.27
C GLN A 84 -3.22 -2.74 12.87
N ARG A 85 -2.19 -2.68 13.73
CA ARG A 85 -1.72 -1.42 14.31
C ARG A 85 -1.28 -0.42 13.24
N THR A 86 -0.63 -0.90 12.18
CA THR A 86 -0.22 -0.06 11.04
C THR A 86 -1.43 0.54 10.32
N LYS A 87 -2.45 -0.28 10.03
CA LYS A 87 -3.71 0.18 9.42
C LYS A 87 -4.42 1.22 10.28
N ASP A 88 -4.45 1.05 11.59
CA ASP A 88 -5.06 2.00 12.52
C ASP A 88 -4.31 3.35 12.52
N LEU A 89 -2.97 3.32 12.55
CA LEU A 89 -2.14 4.53 12.52
C LEU A 89 -2.26 5.26 11.18
N LEU A 90 -2.27 4.53 10.05
CA LEU A 90 -2.55 5.10 8.73
C LEU A 90 -3.94 5.73 8.69
N SER A 91 -4.97 5.06 9.20
CA SER A 91 -6.34 5.58 9.28
C SER A 91 -6.44 6.90 10.08
N SER A 92 -5.56 7.06 11.07
CA SER A 92 -5.50 8.24 11.93
C SER A 92 -4.61 9.39 11.41
N SER A 93 -3.96 9.20 10.25
CA SER A 93 -3.03 10.17 9.66
C SER A 93 -3.74 11.36 9.00
N ASP A 94 -3.06 12.51 8.93
CA ASP A 94 -3.61 13.75 8.36
C ASP A 94 -3.79 13.68 6.83
N ALA A 95 -2.98 12.86 6.17
CA ALA A 95 -3.10 12.58 4.75
C ALA A 95 -2.60 11.17 4.45
N LEU A 96 -3.21 10.54 3.44
CA LEU A 96 -2.78 9.29 2.84
C LEU A 96 -2.45 9.51 1.38
N TYR A 97 -1.30 9.02 0.96
CA TYR A 97 -0.85 9.00 -0.42
C TYR A 97 -0.85 7.55 -0.87
N VAL A 98 -1.55 7.29 -1.97
CA VAL A 98 -1.79 5.92 -2.41
C VAL A 98 -1.31 5.70 -3.84
N PRO A 99 0.01 5.48 -4.04
CA PRO A 99 0.54 5.01 -5.32
C PRO A 99 -0.07 3.68 -5.75
N GLU A 100 -0.52 3.60 -7.00
CA GLU A 100 -1.02 2.38 -7.63
C GLU A 100 -0.39 2.15 -9.01
N GLY A 101 -0.18 0.89 -9.35
CA GLY A 101 0.43 0.47 -10.61
C GLY A 101 0.62 -1.05 -10.67
N HIS A 102 1.59 -1.49 -11.47
CA HIS A 102 2.08 -2.86 -11.44
C HIS A 102 3.46 -2.91 -10.79
N VAL A 103 3.76 -4.04 -10.13
CA VAL A 103 5.13 -4.31 -9.67
C VAL A 103 6.04 -4.44 -10.89
N PRO A 104 7.24 -3.82 -10.91
CA PRO A 104 8.12 -3.79 -12.08
C PRO A 104 8.39 -5.15 -12.70
N GLY A 105 8.29 -5.23 -14.03
CA GLY A 105 8.54 -6.49 -14.76
C GLY A 105 7.41 -7.52 -14.65
N SER A 106 6.30 -7.17 -14.00
CA SER A 106 5.11 -8.02 -13.86
C SER A 106 3.84 -7.33 -14.39
N ARG A 107 2.70 -8.01 -14.30
CA ARG A 107 1.36 -7.43 -14.48
C ARG A 107 0.53 -7.47 -13.20
N VAL A 108 1.16 -7.76 -12.06
CA VAL A 108 0.47 -7.88 -10.79
C VAL A 108 0.18 -6.48 -10.26
N GLY A 109 -1.11 -6.19 -10.06
CA GLY A 109 -1.59 -4.92 -9.52
C GLY A 109 -1.16 -4.75 -8.06
N VAL A 110 -0.73 -3.53 -7.73
CA VAL A 110 -0.34 -3.16 -6.38
C VAL A 110 -0.94 -1.83 -5.97
N ARG A 111 -1.40 -1.78 -4.72
CA ARG A 111 -1.76 -0.56 -4.00
C ARG A 111 -0.80 -0.36 -2.83
N ILE A 112 -0.12 0.78 -2.79
CA ILE A 112 0.73 1.15 -1.66
C ILE A 112 0.02 2.26 -0.89
N ILE A 113 -0.25 2.06 0.40
CA ILE A 113 -0.92 3.04 1.27
C ILE A 113 0.12 3.62 2.22
N THR A 114 0.42 4.92 2.13
CA THR A 114 1.40 5.57 3.01
C THR A 114 0.95 6.92 3.53
N ASN A 115 1.39 7.28 4.73
CA ASN A 115 1.26 8.64 5.28
C ASN A 115 2.44 9.56 4.86
N SER A 116 3.47 9.03 4.20
CA SER A 116 4.65 9.82 3.84
C SER A 116 4.53 10.48 2.47
N ALA A 117 4.49 11.82 2.51
CA ALA A 117 4.61 12.68 1.34
C ALA A 117 5.99 12.56 0.66
N THR A 118 7.02 12.20 1.43
CA THR A 118 8.43 12.16 0.99
C THR A 118 8.67 11.02 0.00
N ILE A 119 8.17 9.82 0.32
CA ILE A 119 8.45 8.61 -0.47
C ILE A 119 7.40 8.34 -1.54
N ALA A 120 6.16 8.84 -1.40
CA ALA A 120 5.09 8.58 -2.36
C ALA A 120 5.46 8.89 -3.83
N PRO A 121 6.19 9.98 -4.15
CA PRO A 121 6.65 10.22 -5.52
C PRO A 121 7.65 9.18 -6.03
N SER A 122 8.53 8.68 -5.17
CA SER A 122 9.53 7.66 -5.52
C SER A 122 8.89 6.28 -5.66
N LEU A 123 7.91 5.96 -4.83
CA LEU A 123 7.08 4.76 -4.96
C LEU A 123 6.28 4.77 -6.26
N LEU A 124 5.63 5.89 -6.61
CA LEU A 124 4.97 6.01 -7.91
C LEU A 124 5.95 5.84 -9.08
N ALA A 125 7.14 6.42 -8.96
CA ALA A 125 8.16 6.29 -9.99
C ALA A 125 8.62 4.84 -10.13
N TYR A 126 8.74 4.10 -9.02
CA TYR A 126 9.11 2.69 -9.01
C TYR A 126 8.13 1.82 -9.82
N LEU A 127 6.82 2.02 -9.66
CA LEU A 127 5.80 1.18 -10.25
C LEU A 127 5.70 1.31 -11.77
N ASP A 128 5.42 0.19 -12.43
CA ASP A 128 5.01 0.18 -13.83
C ASP A 128 3.59 0.73 -13.95
N ARG A 129 3.30 1.42 -15.05
CA ARG A 129 1.96 1.99 -15.27
C ARG A 129 0.93 0.90 -15.51
N ALA A 130 -0.15 0.95 -14.74
CA ALA A 130 -1.33 0.12 -14.98
C ALA A 130 -2.40 0.89 -15.79
N PRO A 131 -3.24 0.19 -16.58
CA PRO A 131 -4.42 0.80 -17.18
C PRO A 131 -5.34 1.42 -16.13
N LYS A 132 -5.95 2.57 -16.43
CA LYS A 132 -6.85 3.22 -15.49
C LYS A 132 -8.14 2.41 -15.34
N SER A 133 -8.37 1.90 -14.14
CA SER A 133 -9.61 1.24 -13.72
C SER A 133 -10.30 2.02 -12.60
N LYS A 134 -11.56 1.67 -12.33
CA LYS A 134 -12.23 2.08 -11.09
C LYS A 134 -11.44 1.58 -9.87
N PRO A 135 -11.43 2.31 -8.75
CA PRO A 135 -10.84 1.81 -7.52
C PRO A 135 -11.40 0.42 -7.16
N SER A 136 -10.52 -0.54 -6.99
CA SER A 136 -10.81 -1.88 -6.50
C SER A 136 -9.64 -2.37 -5.67
N SER A 137 -9.85 -3.39 -4.83
CA SER A 137 -8.74 -4.08 -4.18
C SER A 137 -7.76 -4.62 -5.24
N GLN A 138 -6.49 -4.67 -4.85
CA GLN A 138 -5.39 -5.13 -5.70
C GLN A 138 -4.87 -6.46 -5.17
N PRO A 139 -4.26 -7.32 -6.03
CA PRO A 139 -3.61 -8.55 -5.58
C PRO A 139 -2.55 -8.33 -4.50
N ILE A 140 -1.87 -7.18 -4.52
CA ILE A 140 -0.90 -6.79 -3.49
C ILE A 140 -1.33 -5.47 -2.85
N THR A 141 -1.44 -5.46 -1.52
CA THR A 141 -1.62 -4.23 -0.73
C THR A 141 -0.45 -4.03 0.22
N ALA A 142 0.24 -2.90 0.10
CA ALA A 142 1.38 -2.54 0.94
C ALA A 142 1.01 -1.40 1.90
N TYR A 143 1.09 -1.66 3.21
CA TYR A 143 0.90 -0.67 4.27
C TYR A 143 2.27 -0.12 4.69
N VAL A 144 2.51 1.16 4.38
CA VAL A 144 3.83 1.79 4.53
C VAL A 144 3.73 2.97 5.48
N LEU A 145 4.19 2.80 6.72
CA LEU A 145 4.03 3.78 7.79
C LEU A 145 5.35 4.46 8.14
N SER A 146 5.31 5.78 8.17
CA SER A 146 6.39 6.67 8.62
C SER A 146 6.11 7.17 10.02
N GLY A 147 7.16 7.38 10.82
CA GLY A 147 7.05 8.06 12.13
C GLY A 147 6.54 7.21 13.28
N ALA A 148 6.66 5.87 13.22
CA ALA A 148 6.07 4.98 14.20
C ALA A 148 6.91 4.77 15.48
N GLY A 149 8.14 5.30 15.54
CA GLY A 149 9.07 5.09 16.66
C GLY A 149 9.80 3.73 16.64
N GLU A 150 9.32 2.79 15.83
CA GLU A 150 9.87 1.45 15.64
C GLU A 150 10.06 1.12 14.15
N GLU A 151 10.77 0.03 13.87
CA GLU A 151 10.97 -0.47 12.51
C GLU A 151 10.39 -1.88 12.38
N PHE A 152 9.74 -2.13 11.26
CA PHE A 152 9.20 -3.45 10.92
C PHE A 152 9.20 -3.63 9.39
N ALA A 153 9.43 -4.86 8.95
CA ALA A 153 9.23 -5.26 7.56
C ALA A 153 8.82 -6.73 7.53
N GLY A 154 7.76 -7.03 6.78
CA GLY A 154 7.31 -8.40 6.53
C GLY A 154 6.22 -8.42 5.48
N TYR A 155 5.91 -9.61 4.99
CA TYR A 155 4.77 -9.84 4.10
C TYR A 155 4.04 -11.13 4.46
N ALA A 156 2.81 -11.28 3.98
CA ALA A 156 2.04 -12.51 4.08
C ALA A 156 1.30 -12.75 2.77
N ILE A 157 1.11 -14.03 2.42
CA ILE A 157 0.26 -14.47 1.32
C ILE A 157 -0.91 -15.21 1.94
N GLU A 158 -2.11 -14.81 1.55
CA GLU A 158 -3.36 -15.32 2.12
C GLU A 158 -4.31 -15.70 0.99
N GLU A 159 -5.04 -16.80 1.18
CA GLU A 159 -6.14 -17.17 0.30
C GLU A 159 -7.42 -16.48 0.77
N VAL A 160 -8.05 -15.71 -0.12
CA VAL A 160 -9.33 -15.06 0.14
C VAL A 160 -10.40 -15.59 -0.81
N ASP A 161 -11.59 -15.82 -0.28
CA ASP A 161 -12.76 -16.13 -1.11
C ASP A 161 -13.31 -14.84 -1.73
N ILE A 162 -13.18 -14.74 -3.06
CA ILE A 162 -13.75 -13.66 -3.85
C ILE A 162 -14.84 -14.26 -4.74
N GLN A 163 -16.09 -14.10 -4.32
CA GLN A 163 -17.28 -14.52 -5.07
C GLN A 163 -17.36 -16.05 -5.30
N GLY A 164 -16.90 -16.84 -4.34
CA GLY A 164 -16.87 -18.30 -4.42
C GLY A 164 -15.63 -18.86 -5.11
N GLU A 165 -14.65 -18.01 -5.44
CA GLU A 165 -13.34 -18.40 -5.96
C GLU A 165 -12.25 -18.07 -4.94
N ALA A 166 -11.50 -19.08 -4.52
CA ALA A 166 -10.25 -18.90 -3.79
C ALA A 166 -9.24 -18.12 -4.66
N LYS A 167 -8.74 -17.00 -4.14
CA LYS A 167 -7.70 -16.19 -4.77
C LYS A 167 -6.64 -15.80 -3.76
N SER A 168 -5.40 -15.95 -4.15
CA SER A 168 -4.26 -15.56 -3.34
C SER A 168 -4.06 -14.05 -3.44
N VAL A 169 -3.88 -13.41 -2.30
CA VAL A 169 -3.54 -11.99 -2.16
C VAL A 169 -2.35 -11.83 -1.25
N ALA A 170 -1.59 -10.77 -1.44
CA ALA A 170 -0.43 -10.48 -0.60
C ALA A 170 -0.62 -9.18 0.18
N THR A 171 -0.25 -9.24 1.45
CA THR A 171 -0.15 -8.07 2.33
C THR A 171 1.32 -7.81 2.62
N VAL A 172 1.78 -6.58 2.36
CA VAL A 172 3.14 -6.12 2.71
C VAL A 172 3.02 -5.06 3.79
N VAL A 173 3.84 -5.14 4.83
CA VAL A 173 3.89 -4.13 5.91
C VAL A 173 5.32 -3.63 6.07
N VAL A 174 5.51 -2.33 5.92
CA VAL A 174 6.81 -1.68 6.17
C VAL A 174 6.59 -0.48 7.08
N VAL A 175 7.24 -0.51 8.23
CA VAL A 175 7.19 0.55 9.23
C VAL A 175 8.59 1.13 9.41
N GLY A 176 8.71 2.44 9.29
CA GLY A 176 9.94 3.18 9.57
C GLY A 176 9.82 4.01 10.85
N ARG A 177 10.90 4.05 11.64
CA ARG A 177 10.95 4.90 12.84
C ARG A 177 10.72 6.36 12.47
N ASP A 178 11.48 6.84 11.50
CA ASP A 178 11.37 8.19 10.93
C ASP A 178 10.75 8.10 9.53
N GLU A 179 11.39 7.33 8.64
CA GLU A 179 10.98 7.12 7.24
C GLU A 179 11.23 5.65 6.84
N PRO A 180 10.32 4.97 6.14
CA PRO A 180 10.49 3.57 5.74
C PRO A 180 11.44 3.43 4.54
N SER A 181 12.17 2.31 4.47
CA SER A 181 13.13 2.02 3.39
C SER A 181 12.41 1.67 2.08
N LEU A 182 12.78 2.37 1.00
CA LEU A 182 12.31 2.07 -0.36
C LEU A 182 12.75 0.69 -0.83
N GLU A 183 13.96 0.26 -0.45
CA GLU A 183 14.53 -1.04 -0.78
C GLU A 183 13.74 -2.17 -0.13
N LYS A 184 13.34 -2.02 1.14
CA LYS A 184 12.46 -2.98 1.83
C LYS A 184 11.08 -3.02 1.18
N ILE A 185 10.48 -1.87 0.87
CA ILE A 185 9.18 -1.83 0.18
C ILE A 185 9.28 -2.57 -1.17
N ALA A 186 10.30 -2.28 -1.97
CA ALA A 186 10.54 -2.97 -3.24
C ALA A 186 10.69 -4.50 -3.05
N ALA A 187 11.46 -4.94 -2.05
CA ALA A 187 11.59 -6.36 -1.72
C ALA A 187 10.26 -7.01 -1.36
N GLY A 188 9.42 -6.36 -0.55
CA GLY A 188 8.09 -6.87 -0.20
C GLY A 188 7.20 -7.05 -1.41
N LEU A 189 7.23 -6.09 -2.34
CA LEU A 189 6.45 -6.17 -3.58
C LEU A 189 6.95 -7.28 -4.51
N GLU A 190 8.25 -7.37 -4.72
CA GLU A 190 8.85 -8.38 -5.61
C GLU A 190 8.67 -9.80 -5.06
N THR A 191 8.91 -10.02 -3.77
CA THR A 191 8.71 -11.34 -3.14
C THR A 191 7.23 -11.73 -3.12
N SER A 192 6.32 -10.76 -2.91
CA SER A 192 4.88 -11.01 -3.00
C SER A 192 4.47 -11.46 -4.40
N VAL A 193 5.03 -10.87 -5.47
CA VAL A 193 4.79 -11.36 -6.84
C VAL A 193 5.28 -12.80 -7.00
N ALA A 194 6.48 -13.10 -6.51
CA ALA A 194 7.05 -14.45 -6.62
C ALA A 194 6.19 -15.49 -5.90
N GLY A 195 5.70 -15.18 -4.69
CA GLY A 195 4.87 -16.09 -3.93
C GLY A 195 3.45 -16.25 -4.52
N LEU A 196 2.84 -15.18 -5.03
CA LEU A 196 1.54 -15.28 -5.73
C LEU A 196 1.64 -16.18 -6.98
N VAL A 197 2.73 -16.07 -7.75
CA VAL A 197 2.97 -16.94 -8.91
C VAL A 197 3.18 -18.39 -8.48
N ALA A 198 3.94 -18.61 -7.39
CA ALA A 198 4.18 -19.96 -6.89
C ALA A 198 2.88 -20.65 -6.42
N ASP A 199 1.95 -19.91 -5.84
CA ASP A 199 0.66 -20.42 -5.36
C ASP A 199 -0.31 -20.72 -6.52
N GLU A 200 -0.29 -19.92 -7.61
CA GLU A 200 -1.09 -20.21 -8.82
C GLU A 200 -0.61 -21.46 -9.59
N GLU A 201 0.65 -21.87 -9.43
CA GLU A 201 1.25 -23.04 -10.09
C GLU A 201 1.10 -24.36 -9.30
N GLY A 202 0.70 -24.29 -8.02
CA GLY A 202 0.58 -25.43 -7.09
C GLY A 202 -0.76 -26.18 -7.17
#